data_AF-A0A654DVV5-F1
#
_entry.id   AF-A0A654DVV5-F1
#
_cell.length_a   1.000
_cell.length_b   1.000
_cell.length_c   1.000
_cell.angle_alpha   90.00
_cell.angle_beta   90.00
_cell.angle_gamma   90.00
#
_symmetry.space_group_name_H-M   'P 1'
#
loop_
_entity.id
_entity.type
_entity.pdbx_description
1 polymer ?
#
loop_
_entity_poly.entity_id
_entity_poly.type
_entity_poly.pdbx_seq_one_letter_code
_entity_poly.pdbx_strand_id
1 'polypeptide(L)'
;MKVAIIITDTQVVRFSHLVALELDERLAGLGLNTSILDLADPSYELNELASYDYYLLVGNHAGPLYNHETHRLLTNHRALWRNKKMATVMVTSERILAESADEQLRTVLKSLSANLLPEGLMVMEPEKKFDESFNLIDSVLNLAMYRFLFLLVYGTEAKNGDNRMSA
;
A
#
# COMPACT_ATOMS: atom_id res chain seq x y z
N MET A 1 -11.25 -12.04 1.36
CA MET A 1 -10.68 -10.78 1.89
C MET A 1 -10.74 -9.74 0.78
N LYS A 2 -11.27 -8.55 1.06
CA LYS A 2 -11.30 -7.40 0.14
C LYS A 2 -10.11 -6.48 0.41
N VAL A 3 -9.30 -6.20 -0.60
CA VAL A 3 -8.10 -5.35 -0.49
C VAL A 3 -8.28 -4.09 -1.32
N ALA A 4 -8.16 -2.93 -0.69
CA ALA A 4 -8.06 -1.65 -1.39
C ALA A 4 -6.59 -1.33 -1.66
N ILE A 5 -6.24 -1.06 -2.92
CA ILE A 5 -4.94 -0.54 -3.32
C ILE A 5 -5.13 0.95 -3.62
N ILE A 6 -4.76 1.81 -2.67
CA ILE A 6 -4.97 3.25 -2.77
C ILE A 6 -3.72 3.89 -3.35
N ILE A 7 -3.81 4.42 -4.57
CA ILE A 7 -2.73 5.18 -5.19
C ILE A 7 -2.81 6.61 -4.68
N THR A 8 -1.80 7.04 -3.93
CA THR A 8 -1.72 8.39 -3.35
C THR A 8 -0.76 9.30 -4.12
N ASP A 9 -0.33 8.90 -5.31
CA ASP A 9 0.50 9.71 -6.20
C ASP A 9 -0.32 10.36 -7.31
N THR A 10 -0.34 11.69 -7.33
CA THR A 10 -1.07 12.52 -8.30
C THR A 10 -0.14 13.24 -9.28
N GLN A 11 1.15 12.86 -9.35
CA GLN A 11 2.09 13.42 -10.33
C GLN A 11 1.73 12.98 -11.76
N VAL A 12 2.36 13.59 -12.77
CA VAL A 12 2.09 13.27 -14.19
C VAL A 12 2.66 11.91 -14.57
N VAL A 13 3.87 11.58 -14.11
CA VAL A 13 4.51 10.28 -14.32
C VAL A 13 4.34 9.46 -13.04
N ARG A 14 3.59 8.36 -13.11
CA ARG A 14 3.12 7.64 -11.91
C ARG A 14 3.58 6.19 -11.91
N PHE A 15 4.81 5.96 -11.50
CA PHE A 15 5.30 4.61 -11.26
C PHE A 15 4.51 3.90 -10.15
N SER A 16 3.91 4.64 -9.21
CA SER A 16 2.97 4.09 -8.22
C SER A 16 1.76 3.41 -8.87
N HIS A 17 1.30 3.87 -10.02
CA HIS A 17 0.20 3.24 -10.76
C HIS A 17 0.65 1.89 -11.34
N LEU A 18 1.83 1.82 -11.94
CA LEU A 18 2.38 0.55 -12.45
C LEU A 18 2.60 -0.48 -11.33
N VAL A 19 3.16 -0.03 -10.20
CA VAL A 19 3.33 -0.88 -9.01
C VAL A 19 1.98 -1.34 -8.47
N ALA A 20 0.94 -0.50 -8.48
CA ALA A 20 -0.40 -0.88 -8.05
C ALA A 20 -1.03 -1.95 -8.95
N LEU A 21 -0.88 -1.84 -10.27
CA LEU A 21 -1.35 -2.86 -11.23
C LEU A 21 -0.66 -4.21 -11.02
N GLU A 22 0.67 -4.20 -10.83
CA GLU A 22 1.43 -5.43 -10.54
C GLU A 22 0.98 -6.08 -9.21
N LEU A 23 0.72 -5.28 -8.18
CA LEU A 23 0.19 -5.79 -6.90
C LEU A 23 -1.22 -6.35 -7.05
N ASP A 24 -2.08 -5.69 -7.83
CA ASP A 24 -3.45 -6.10 -8.13
C ASP A 24 -3.47 -7.47 -8.82
N GLU A 25 -2.71 -7.64 -9.91
CA GLU A 25 -2.62 -8.90 -10.65
C GLU A 25 -2.17 -10.05 -9.74
N ARG A 26 -1.15 -9.82 -8.90
CA ARG A 26 -0.65 -10.84 -7.98
C ARG A 26 -1.66 -11.20 -6.89
N LEU A 27 -2.30 -10.21 -6.28
CA LEU A 27 -3.32 -10.42 -5.25
C LEU A 27 -4.54 -11.14 -5.83
N ALA A 28 -4.97 -10.78 -7.05
CA ALA A 28 -6.03 -11.48 -7.78
C ALA A 28 -5.63 -12.92 -8.12
N GLY A 29 -4.38 -13.15 -8.53
CA GLY A 29 -3.82 -14.49 -8.74
C GLY A 29 -3.78 -15.36 -7.47
N LEU A 30 -3.78 -14.74 -6.29
CA LEU A 30 -3.94 -15.40 -4.98
C LEU A 30 -5.42 -15.58 -4.58
N GLY A 31 -6.37 -15.23 -5.45
CA GLY A 31 -7.82 -15.36 -5.21
C GLY A 31 -8.41 -14.27 -4.32
N LEU A 32 -7.73 -13.14 -4.14
CA LEU A 32 -8.23 -12.02 -3.36
C LEU A 32 -9.07 -11.08 -4.21
N ASN A 33 -10.08 -10.45 -3.61
CA ASN A 33 -10.88 -9.43 -4.28
C ASN A 33 -10.22 -8.08 -4.06
N THR A 34 -9.68 -7.50 -5.13
CA THR A 34 -8.92 -6.25 -5.09
C THR A 34 -9.66 -5.12 -5.79
N SER A 35 -9.37 -3.89 -5.38
CA SER A 35 -9.81 -2.70 -6.09
C SER A 35 -8.72 -1.65 -6.02
N ILE A 36 -8.36 -1.09 -7.18
CA ILE A 36 -7.48 0.07 -7.26
C ILE A 36 -8.31 1.33 -7.09
N LEU A 37 -7.88 2.18 -6.16
CA LEU A 37 -8.50 3.43 -5.78
C LEU A 37 -7.49 4.55 -6.05
N ASP A 38 -7.65 5.26 -7.17
CA ASP A 38 -6.70 6.27 -7.61
C ASP A 38 -7.15 7.67 -7.16
N LEU A 39 -6.39 8.32 -6.26
CA LEU A 39 -6.73 9.67 -5.78
C LEU A 39 -6.64 10.75 -6.85
N ALA A 40 -5.97 10.48 -7.98
CA ALA A 40 -5.95 11.40 -9.11
C ALA A 40 -7.22 11.31 -9.96
N ASP A 41 -8.03 10.25 -9.81
CA ASP A 41 -9.28 10.08 -10.56
C ASP A 41 -10.40 10.91 -9.91
N PRO A 42 -10.99 11.88 -10.62
CA PRO A 42 -12.07 12.70 -10.09
C PRO A 42 -13.37 11.93 -9.82
N SER A 43 -13.53 10.73 -10.38
CA SER A 43 -14.67 9.84 -10.13
C SER A 43 -14.49 8.96 -8.89
N TYR A 44 -13.39 9.11 -8.17
CA TYR A 44 -13.09 8.34 -6.97
C TYR A 44 -14.10 8.61 -5.84
N GLU A 45 -14.87 7.59 -5.46
CA GLU A 45 -15.77 7.64 -4.31
C GLU A 45 -15.15 6.95 -3.08
N LEU A 46 -14.80 7.76 -2.09
CA LEU A 46 -14.33 7.33 -0.77
C LEU A 46 -15.39 6.56 0.05
N ASN A 47 -16.64 6.61 -0.38
CA ASN A 47 -17.79 6.03 0.32
C ASN A 47 -17.67 4.50 0.46
N GLU A 48 -16.94 3.85 -0.43
CA GLU A 48 -16.74 2.39 -0.40
C GLU A 48 -15.57 1.95 0.48
N LEU A 49 -14.74 2.88 0.97
CA LEU A 49 -13.54 2.55 1.73
C LEU A 49 -13.84 1.69 2.95
N ALA A 50 -14.97 1.89 3.63
CA ALA A 50 -15.30 1.12 4.84
C ALA A 50 -15.43 -0.39 4.58
N SER A 51 -15.76 -0.79 3.34
CA SER A 51 -16.07 -2.16 2.95
C SER A 51 -14.85 -3.07 2.79
N TYR A 52 -13.63 -2.52 2.77
CA TYR A 52 -12.40 -3.27 2.60
C TYR A 52 -11.85 -3.80 3.94
N ASP A 53 -11.22 -4.97 3.87
CA ASP A 53 -10.60 -5.65 5.01
C ASP A 53 -9.14 -5.21 5.20
N TYR A 54 -8.48 -4.84 4.11
CA TYR A 54 -7.07 -4.48 4.05
C TYR A 54 -6.84 -3.29 3.12
N TYR A 55 -5.88 -2.43 3.45
CA TYR A 55 -5.53 -1.25 2.64
C TYR A 55 -4.02 -1.22 2.35
N LEU A 56 -3.67 -1.05 1.09
CA LEU A 56 -2.33 -0.78 0.63
C LEU A 56 -2.24 0.69 0.23
N LEU A 57 -1.40 1.46 0.90
CA LEU A 57 -1.11 2.84 0.50
C LEU A 57 0.08 2.83 -0.44
N VAL A 58 -0.14 3.07 -1.72
CA VAL A 58 0.89 3.04 -2.78
C VAL A 58 1.15 4.46 -3.25
N GLY A 59 2.34 5.00 -3.00
CA GLY A 59 2.62 6.38 -3.33
C GLY A 59 4.09 6.74 -3.30
N ASN A 60 4.36 8.02 -3.55
CA ASN A 60 5.67 8.64 -3.42
C ASN A 60 5.78 9.43 -2.10
N HIS A 61 6.87 10.17 -1.98
CA HIS A 61 7.15 11.05 -0.85
C HIS A 61 7.36 12.50 -1.32
N ALA A 62 7.35 13.42 -0.37
CA ALA A 62 7.66 14.84 -0.53
C ALA A 62 8.93 15.14 0.28
N GLY A 63 10.08 14.77 -0.27
CA GLY A 63 11.34 14.81 0.46
C GLY A 63 11.33 13.83 1.64
N PRO A 64 11.71 14.23 2.87
CA PRO A 64 11.71 13.31 4.00
C PRO A 64 10.31 13.00 4.57
N LEU A 65 9.23 13.53 3.96
CA LEU A 65 7.85 13.40 4.44
C LEU A 65 7.01 12.57 3.48
N TYR A 66 5.98 11.89 3.97
CA TYR A 66 4.96 11.32 3.07
C TYR A 66 4.18 12.44 2.36
N ASN A 67 3.64 12.13 1.18
CA ASN A 67 3.06 13.17 0.32
C ASN A 67 1.76 13.80 0.88
N HIS A 68 1.40 14.96 0.32
CA HIS A 68 0.23 15.73 0.75
C HIS A 68 -1.08 14.96 0.57
N GLU A 69 -1.21 14.18 -0.49
CA GLU A 69 -2.42 13.44 -0.82
C GLU A 69 -2.69 12.32 0.19
N THR A 70 -1.65 11.62 0.62
CA THR A 70 -1.70 10.67 1.73
C THR A 70 -2.12 11.37 3.01
N HIS A 71 -1.55 12.56 3.31
CA HIS A 71 -1.95 13.33 4.48
C HIS A 71 -3.43 13.68 4.47
N ARG A 72 -3.93 14.21 3.34
CA ARG A 72 -5.31 14.60 3.14
C ARG A 72 -6.27 13.41 3.28
N LEU A 73 -5.94 12.26 2.67
CA LEU A 73 -6.69 11.01 2.81
C LEU A 73 -6.80 10.59 4.29
N LEU A 74 -5.68 10.58 5.01
CA LEU A 74 -5.66 10.11 6.39
C LEU A 74 -6.45 11.04 7.32
N THR A 75 -6.30 12.35 7.14
CA THR A 75 -6.92 13.37 8.00
C THR A 75 -8.41 13.58 7.74
N ASN A 76 -8.88 13.41 6.51
CA ASN A 76 -10.30 13.53 6.19
C ASN A 76 -11.10 12.29 6.65
N HIS A 77 -10.45 11.14 6.77
CA HIS A 77 -11.10 9.86 7.11
C HIS A 77 -10.58 9.24 8.41
N ARG A 78 -10.20 10.03 9.42
CA ARG A 78 -9.52 9.53 10.64
C ARG A 78 -10.20 8.33 11.31
N ALA A 79 -11.54 8.36 11.37
CA ALA A 79 -12.33 7.30 11.99
C ALA A 79 -12.25 5.96 11.24
N LEU A 80 -12.05 5.99 9.91
CA LEU A 80 -11.99 4.80 9.07
C LEU A 80 -10.81 3.92 9.43
N TRP A 81 -9.65 4.50 9.71
CA TRP A 81 -8.37 3.76 9.83
C TRP A 81 -8.26 2.94 11.11
N ARG A 82 -9.11 3.23 12.09
CA ARG A 82 -9.09 2.55 13.39
C ARG A 82 -9.31 1.05 13.20
N ASN A 83 -8.37 0.26 13.72
CA ASN A 83 -8.32 -1.20 13.65
C ASN A 83 -8.24 -1.79 12.23
N LYS A 84 -8.11 -0.96 11.18
CA LYS A 84 -7.97 -1.46 9.80
C LYS A 84 -6.57 -2.03 9.58
N LYS A 85 -6.48 -3.13 8.84
CA LYS A 85 -5.20 -3.75 8.49
C LYS A 85 -4.59 -2.98 7.32
N MET A 86 -3.34 -2.54 7.45
CA MET A 86 -2.73 -1.66 6.44
C MET A 86 -1.26 -1.98 6.19
N ALA A 87 -0.79 -1.70 4.98
CA ALA A 87 0.63 -1.67 4.66
C ALA A 87 0.94 -0.49 3.73
N THR A 88 2.20 -0.07 3.75
CA THR A 88 2.72 1.04 2.95
C THR A 88 3.59 0.50 1.82
N VAL A 89 3.48 1.13 0.65
CA VAL A 89 4.31 0.87 -0.52
C VAL A 89 4.85 2.22 -1.01
N MET A 90 6.14 2.44 -0.82
CA MET A 90 6.84 3.65 -1.26
C MET A 90 7.55 3.42 -2.58
N VAL A 91 7.29 4.30 -3.55
CA VAL A 91 7.88 4.26 -4.89
C VAL A 91 8.75 5.50 -5.08
N THR A 92 10.04 5.31 -5.37
CA THR A 92 11.04 6.39 -5.30
C THR A 92 12.33 6.06 -6.04
N SER A 93 13.09 7.09 -6.42
CA SER A 93 14.52 6.99 -6.78
C SER A 93 15.45 7.41 -5.63
N GLU A 94 14.92 8.02 -4.58
CA GLU A 94 15.63 8.57 -3.43
C GLU A 94 15.40 7.73 -2.17
N ARG A 95 16.36 6.85 -1.86
CA ARG A 95 16.19 5.83 -0.80
C ARG A 95 16.04 6.43 0.60
N ILE A 96 16.99 7.27 1.00
CA ILE A 96 17.08 7.79 2.38
C ILE A 96 15.85 8.65 2.71
N LEU A 97 15.40 9.46 1.75
CA LEU A 97 14.23 10.31 1.92
C LEU A 97 12.95 9.48 2.04
N ALA A 98 12.80 8.45 1.21
CA ALA A 98 11.66 7.56 1.27
C ALA A 98 11.62 6.71 2.55
N GLU A 99 12.77 6.27 3.07
CA GLU A 99 12.84 5.56 4.36
C GLU A 99 12.33 6.45 5.50
N SER A 100 12.73 7.74 5.53
CA SER A 100 12.21 8.70 6.51
C SER A 100 10.71 8.97 6.35
N ALA A 101 10.24 9.11 5.11
CA ALA A 101 8.84 9.33 4.80
C ALA A 101 7.96 8.13 5.23
N ASP A 102 8.41 6.89 4.96
CA ASP A 102 7.73 5.67 5.37
C ASP A 102 7.65 5.55 6.89
N GLU A 103 8.75 5.81 7.61
CA GLU A 103 8.76 5.76 9.07
C GLU A 103 7.75 6.75 9.68
N GLN A 104 7.69 7.97 9.14
CA GLN A 104 6.71 8.97 9.56
C GLN A 104 5.28 8.56 9.23
N LEU A 105 5.02 8.07 8.02
CA LEU A 105 3.70 7.58 7.61
C LEU A 105 3.22 6.46 8.54
N ARG A 106 4.08 5.48 8.81
CA ARG A 106 3.76 4.35 9.69
C ARG A 106 3.52 4.81 11.13
N THR A 107 4.23 5.83 11.60
CA THR A 107 3.95 6.45 12.92
C THR A 107 2.58 7.10 12.95
N VAL A 108 2.20 7.85 11.91
CA VAL A 108 0.87 8.46 11.80
C VAL A 108 -0.22 7.40 11.76
N LEU A 109 -0.06 6.34 10.96
CA LEU A 109 -1.04 5.25 10.88
C LEU A 109 -1.21 4.53 12.22
N LYS A 110 -0.12 4.28 12.95
CA LYS A 110 -0.18 3.75 14.33
C LYS A 110 -0.95 4.68 15.27
N SER A 111 -0.73 5.99 15.17
CA SER A 111 -1.48 6.99 15.97
C SER A 111 -2.98 6.99 15.65
N LEU A 112 -3.36 6.61 14.44
CA LEU A 112 -4.74 6.41 14.00
C LEU A 112 -5.29 5.02 14.39
N SER A 113 -4.55 4.26 15.20
CA SER A 113 -4.88 2.89 15.64
C SER A 113 -5.01 1.89 14.49
N ALA A 114 -4.30 2.09 13.38
CA ALA A 114 -4.25 1.11 12.30
C ALA A 114 -3.39 -0.11 12.68
N ASN A 115 -3.80 -1.29 12.21
CA ASN A 115 -3.07 -2.54 12.36
C ASN A 115 -2.06 -2.70 11.22
N LEU A 116 -0.85 -2.18 11.40
CA LEU A 116 0.16 -2.20 10.36
C LEU A 116 0.82 -3.56 10.17
N LEU A 117 1.16 -3.87 8.91
CA LEU A 117 2.16 -4.88 8.59
C LEU A 117 3.52 -4.49 9.21
N PRO A 118 4.32 -5.46 9.71
CA PRO A 118 5.62 -5.18 10.32
C PRO A 118 6.60 -4.44 9.41
N GLU A 119 6.48 -4.62 8.10
CA GLU A 119 7.33 -3.99 7.09
C GLU A 119 6.46 -3.50 5.91
N GLY A 120 6.83 -2.36 5.35
CA GLY A 120 6.31 -1.87 4.07
C GLY A 120 7.12 -2.39 2.89
N LEU A 121 6.70 -2.08 1.67
CA LEU A 121 7.46 -2.34 0.45
C LEU A 121 8.12 -1.05 -0.05
N MET A 122 9.43 -1.08 -0.31
CA MET A 122 10.16 0.01 -0.94
C MET A 122 10.52 -0.36 -2.38
N VAL A 123 10.01 0.39 -3.34
CA VAL A 123 10.28 0.22 -4.77
C VAL A 123 11.25 1.30 -5.23
N MET A 124 12.51 0.91 -5.37
CA MET A 124 13.61 1.78 -5.77
C MET A 124 13.80 1.80 -7.29
N GLU A 125 14.05 2.99 -7.84
CA GLU A 125 14.36 3.21 -9.27
C GLU A 125 13.36 2.50 -10.20
N PRO A 126 12.04 2.74 -10.04
CA PRO A 126 10.99 1.98 -10.71
C PRO A 126 11.13 1.95 -12.24
N GLU A 127 11.70 2.98 -12.85
CA GLU A 127 11.98 3.07 -14.28
C GLU A 127 12.93 1.98 -14.79
N LYS A 128 13.73 1.37 -13.90
CA LYS A 128 14.64 0.26 -14.22
C LYS A 128 14.03 -1.11 -13.90
N LYS A 129 12.82 -1.14 -13.32
CA LYS A 129 12.20 -2.36 -12.80
C LYS A 129 11.16 -2.94 -13.75
N PHE A 130 10.59 -2.10 -14.60
CA PHE A 130 9.58 -2.49 -15.58
C PHE A 130 10.13 -2.30 -17.00
N ASP A 131 9.71 -3.17 -17.92
CA ASP A 131 10.01 -3.01 -19.35
C ASP A 131 9.04 -2.02 -20.03
N GLU A 132 9.26 -1.78 -21.33
CA GLU A 132 8.40 -0.89 -22.15
C GLU A 132 6.96 -1.39 -22.30
N SER A 133 6.72 -2.68 -22.02
CA SER A 133 5.40 -3.30 -22.00
C SER A 133 4.79 -3.33 -20.59
N PHE A 134 5.42 -2.62 -19.64
CA PHE A 134 5.02 -2.52 -18.24
C PHE A 134 5.09 -3.83 -17.42
N ASN A 135 5.84 -4.83 -17.89
CA ASN A 135 6.06 -6.04 -17.12
C ASN A 135 7.20 -5.87 -16.13
N LEU A 136 7.07 -6.44 -14.93
CA LEU A 136 8.16 -6.49 -13.96
C LEU A 136 9.30 -7.42 -14.44
N ILE A 137 10.50 -6.86 -14.63
CA ILE A 137 11.71 -7.59 -15.06
C ILE A 137 12.74 -7.77 -13.94
N ASP A 138 12.67 -6.98 -12.88
CA ASP A 138 13.63 -7.02 -11.79
C ASP A 138 13.35 -8.16 -10.81
N SER A 139 14.26 -9.14 -10.75
CA SER A 139 14.11 -10.33 -9.91
C SER A 139 14.17 -10.04 -8.41
N VAL A 140 14.89 -9.00 -8.01
CA VAL A 140 15.01 -8.57 -6.61
C VAL A 140 13.68 -7.99 -6.12
N LEU A 141 13.09 -7.08 -6.89
CA LEU A 141 11.76 -6.53 -6.60
C LEU A 141 10.69 -7.61 -6.65
N ASN A 142 10.77 -8.54 -7.61
CA ASN A 142 9.85 -9.67 -7.69
C ASN A 142 9.85 -10.51 -6.39
N LEU A 143 11.04 -10.84 -5.87
CA LEU A 143 11.17 -11.55 -4.60
C LEU A 143 10.68 -10.73 -3.40
N ALA A 144 10.97 -9.42 -3.38
CA ALA A 144 10.49 -8.51 -2.33
C ALA A 144 8.96 -8.42 -2.31
N MET A 145 8.32 -8.27 -3.47
CA MET A 145 6.86 -8.29 -3.61
C MET A 145 6.27 -9.62 -3.16
N TYR A 146 6.87 -10.76 -3.54
CA TYR A 146 6.41 -12.07 -3.08
C TYR A 146 6.42 -12.18 -1.54
N ARG A 147 7.53 -11.77 -0.90
CA ARG A 147 7.64 -11.77 0.57
C ARG A 147 6.63 -10.82 1.23
N PHE A 148 6.46 -9.63 0.67
CA PHE A 148 5.50 -8.64 1.15
C PHE A 148 4.06 -9.18 1.10
N LEU A 149 3.66 -9.76 -0.03
CA LEU A 149 2.33 -10.34 -0.21
C LEU A 149 2.11 -11.59 0.66
N PHE A 150 3.15 -12.42 0.83
CA PHE A 150 3.11 -13.54 1.77
C PHE A 150 2.83 -13.05 3.20
N LEU A 151 3.54 -12.04 3.66
CA LEU A 151 3.31 -11.45 4.99
C LEU A 151 1.91 -10.84 5.11
N LEU A 152 1.40 -10.22 4.05
CA LEU A 152 0.03 -9.70 4.01
C LEU A 152 -0.98 -10.82 4.24
N VAL A 153 -0.93 -11.87 3.42
CA VAL A 153 -1.90 -12.99 3.49
C VAL A 153 -1.77 -13.73 4.82
N TYR A 154 -0.60 -14.26 5.15
CA TYR A 154 -0.44 -15.11 6.34
C TYR A 154 -0.44 -14.32 7.65
N GLY A 155 0.09 -13.08 7.64
CA GLY A 155 0.02 -12.19 8.80
C GLY A 155 -1.41 -11.77 9.13
N THR A 156 -2.32 -11.76 8.14
CA THR A 156 -3.74 -11.50 8.41
C THR A 156 -4.48 -12.69 9.00
N GLU A 157 -4.10 -13.92 8.65
CA GLU A 157 -4.72 -15.16 9.13
C GLU A 157 -4.28 -15.53 10.55
N ALA A 158 -3.00 -15.39 10.88
CA ALA A 158 -2.48 -15.73 12.21
C ALA A 158 -3.17 -14.94 13.34
N LYS A 159 -3.46 -13.65 13.12
CA LYS A 159 -4.19 -12.82 14.10
C LYS A 159 -5.69 -13.14 14.21
N ASN A 160 -6.28 -13.76 13.19
CA ASN A 160 -7.68 -14.18 13.25
C ASN A 160 -7.86 -15.54 13.96
N GLY A 161 -6.80 -16.38 13.99
CA GLY A 161 -6.79 -17.68 14.66
C GLY A 161 -6.71 -17.60 16.20
N ASP A 162 -5.98 -16.63 16.75
CA ASP A 162 -5.81 -16.48 18.21
C ASP A 162 -7.11 -16.08 18.95
N ASN A 163 -8.09 -15.50 18.26
CA ASN A 163 -9.41 -15.21 18.84
C ASN A 163 -10.32 -16.44 18.96
N ARG A 164 -9.90 -17.63 18.51
CA ARG A 164 -10.70 -18.88 18.63
C ARG A 164 -10.31 -19.76 19.82
N MET A 165 -9.28 -19.39 20.59
CA MET A 165 -8.86 -20.13 21.80
C MET A 165 -9.14 -19.40 23.12
N SER A 166 -10.00 -18.39 23.11
CA SER A 166 -10.39 -17.63 24.31
C SER A 166 -11.92 -17.49 24.44
N ALA A 167 -12.65 -18.57 24.16
CA ALA A 167 -14.07 -18.72 24.48
C ALA A 167 -14.31 -20.04 25.23
#